data_AF-A0AAV6ZG05-F1
#
_entry.id   AF-A0AAV6ZG05-F1
#
_cell.length_a   1.000
_cell.length_b   1.000
_cell.length_c   1.000
_cell.angle_alpha   90.00
_cell.angle_beta   90.00
_cell.angle_gamma   90.00
#
_symmetry.space_group_name_H-M   'P 1'
#
loop_
_entity.id
_entity.type
_entity.pdbx_description
1 polymer ?
#
loop_
_entity_poly.entity_id
_entity_poly.type
_entity_poly.pdbx_seq_one_letter_code
_entity_poly.pdbx_strand_id
1 'polypeptide(L)' 'MGRYTVCWVVSILILGADTAYLPPNYSCAVQPSLRNECGYKGITADECVKKNCCFDNSEPDSIRCYAPWTPKGDV' A
#
# COMPACT_ATOMS: atom_id res chain seq x y z
N MET A 1 -28.67 -1.92 33.94
CA MET A 1 -29.00 -1.96 32.49
C MET A 1 -28.11 -1.12 31.57
N GLY A 2 -27.12 -0.35 32.04
CA GLY A 2 -26.27 0.49 31.17
C GLY A 2 -24.99 -0.14 30.62
N ARG A 3 -24.72 -1.42 30.93
CA ARG A 3 -23.47 -2.12 30.54
C ARG A 3 -23.55 -2.67 29.11
N TYR A 4 -24.76 -3.00 28.68
CA TYR A 4 -25.06 -3.50 27.34
C TYR A 4 -24.99 -2.36 26.32
N THR A 5 -25.55 -1.19 26.61
CA THR A 5 -25.50 0.00 25.73
C THR A 5 -24.06 0.45 25.43
N VAL A 6 -23.14 0.33 26.40
CA VAL A 6 -21.71 0.63 26.21
C VAL A 6 -21.01 -0.41 25.32
N CYS A 7 -21.35 -1.70 25.44
CA CYS A 7 -20.81 -2.72 24.53
C CYS A 7 -21.25 -2.51 23.07
N TRP A 8 -22.52 -2.15 22.84
CA TRP A 8 -23.03 -1.94 21.48
C TRP A 8 -22.38 -0.75 20.78
N VAL A 9 -22.14 0.37 21.48
CA VAL A 9 -21.47 1.54 20.88
C VAL A 9 -19.97 1.31 20.65
N VAL A 10 -19.31 0.53 21.51
CA VAL A 10 -17.89 0.15 21.32
C VAL A 10 -17.73 -0.80 20.14
N SER A 11 -18.64 -1.76 19.95
CA SER A 11 -18.62 -2.65 18.78
C SER A 11 -18.83 -1.90 17.45
N ILE A 12 -19.62 -0.83 17.43
CA ILE A 12 -19.86 0.00 16.24
C ILE A 12 -18.64 0.88 15.91
N LEU A 13 -17.84 1.28 16.91
CA LEU A 13 -16.63 2.08 16.71
C LEU A 13 -15.40 1.25 16.27
N ILE A 14 -15.37 -0.05 16.56
CA ILE A 14 -14.22 -0.92 16.24
C ILE A 14 -14.31 -1.48 14.80
N LEU A 15 -15.51 -1.62 14.22
CA LEU A 15 -15.73 -2.09 12.84
C LEU A 15 -15.63 -0.99 11.77
N GLY A 16 -15.12 0.18 12.12
CA GLY A 16 -15.01 1.34 11.23
C GLY A 16 -13.59 1.66 10.75
N ALA A 17 -12.62 0.79 11.01
CA ALA A 17 -11.21 1.03 10.68
C ALA A 17 -10.60 -0.05 9.77
N ASP A 18 -11.34 -0.51 8.77
CA ASP A 18 -10.73 -0.99 7.51
C ASP A 18 -10.39 0.22 6.63
N THR A 19 -9.72 1.22 7.22
CA THR A 19 -9.03 2.24 6.43
C THR A 19 -7.80 1.56 5.88
N ALA A 20 -7.68 1.44 4.56
CA ALA A 20 -6.51 0.94 3.84
C ALA A 20 -5.22 1.18 4.65
N TYR A 21 -4.73 0.12 5.29
CA TYR A 21 -3.54 0.14 6.14
C TYR A 21 -2.31 0.23 5.22
N LEU A 22 -2.14 1.36 4.53
CA LEU A 22 -0.85 1.69 3.95
C LEU A 22 0.07 2.02 5.12
N PRO A 23 1.21 1.32 5.28
CA PRO A 23 2.12 1.59 6.39
C PRO A 23 2.49 3.08 6.35
N PRO A 24 2.66 3.74 7.51
CA PRO A 24 2.97 5.18 7.60
C PRO A 24 4.27 5.59 6.88
N ASN A 25 5.00 4.59 6.37
CA ASN A 25 6.23 4.74 5.62
C ASN A 25 6.17 4.07 4.24
N TYR A 26 5.00 4.01 3.60
CA TYR A 26 4.86 3.66 2.19
C TYR A 26 5.29 4.85 1.33
N SER A 27 6.31 4.69 0.48
CA SER A 27 6.74 5.74 -0.44
C SER A 27 7.13 5.20 -1.82
N CYS A 28 6.63 5.84 -2.86
CA CYS A 28 7.00 5.54 -4.25
C CYS A 28 8.24 6.31 -4.73
N ALA A 29 8.86 7.12 -3.87
CA ALA A 29 10.06 7.89 -4.19
C ALA A 29 11.33 7.01 -4.16
N VAL A 30 11.40 6.05 -5.08
CA VAL A 30 12.56 5.15 -5.25
C VAL A 30 13.31 5.55 -6.52
N GLN A 31 14.61 5.77 -6.40
CA GLN A 31 15.48 6.06 -7.55
C GLN A 31 15.38 4.92 -8.58
N PRO A 32 15.30 5.21 -9.89
CA PRO A 32 15.11 4.21 -10.94
C PRO A 32 16.08 3.03 -10.90
N SER A 33 17.34 3.29 -10.53
CA SER A 33 18.40 2.27 -10.40
C SER A 33 18.27 1.35 -9.18
N LEU A 34 17.48 1.75 -8.18
CA LEU A 34 17.24 1.01 -6.93
C LEU A 34 15.84 0.37 -6.89
N ARG A 35 15.06 0.53 -7.96
CA ARG A 35 13.72 -0.07 -8.08
C ARG A 35 13.86 -1.59 -8.15
N ASN A 36 13.09 -2.28 -7.32
CA ASN A 36 12.94 -3.74 -7.42
C ASN A 36 11.67 -4.07 -8.18
N GLU A 37 11.72 -5.06 -9.07
CA GLU A 37 10.55 -5.50 -9.84
C GLU A 37 9.46 -6.06 -8.91
N CYS A 38 8.25 -5.52 -9.02
CA CYS A 38 7.05 -6.04 -8.36
C CYS A 38 6.05 -6.68 -9.35
N GLY A 39 6.04 -6.18 -10.59
CA GLY A 39 5.17 -6.65 -11.66
C GLY A 39 5.93 -7.42 -12.75
N TYR A 40 5.51 -7.24 -13.99
CA TYR A 40 6.18 -7.79 -15.18
C TYR A 40 6.35 -6.69 -16.23
N LYS A 41 7.27 -6.87 -17.18
CA LYS A 41 7.47 -5.93 -18.30
C LYS A 41 6.18 -5.77 -19.10
N GLY A 42 5.78 -4.51 -19.32
CA GLY A 42 4.55 -4.19 -20.05
C GLY A 42 3.27 -4.25 -19.22
N ILE A 43 3.36 -4.44 -17.89
CA ILE A 43 2.21 -4.30 -16.98
C ILE A 43 1.57 -2.91 -17.11
N THR A 44 0.25 -2.85 -17.02
CA THR A 44 -0.49 -1.58 -17.00
C THR A 44 -0.35 -0.91 -15.64
N ALA A 45 -0.56 0.40 -15.59
CA ALA A 45 -0.52 1.15 -14.33
C ALA A 45 -1.52 0.59 -13.30
N ASP A 46 -2.74 0.29 -13.76
CA ASP A 46 -3.82 -0.23 -12.92
C ASP A 46 -3.51 -1.60 -12.30
N GLU A 47 -2.99 -2.54 -13.09
CA GLU A 47 -2.59 -3.87 -12.60
C GLU A 47 -1.42 -3.79 -11.62
N CYS A 48 -0.49 -2.84 -11.82
CA CYS A 48 0.60 -2.61 -10.88
C CYS A 48 0.10 -2.06 -9.53
N VAL A 49 -0.80 -1.07 -9.55
CA VAL A 49 -1.35 -0.45 -8.33
C VAL A 49 -2.24 -1.43 -7.58
N LYS A 50 -3.01 -2.27 -8.27
CA LYS A 50 -3.79 -3.37 -7.65
C LYS A 50 -2.91 -4.38 -6.89
N LYS A 51 -1.65 -4.54 -7.29
CA LYS A 51 -0.66 -5.36 -6.58
C LYS A 51 -0.06 -4.63 -5.36
N ASN A 52 -0.57 -3.46 -4.99
CA ASN A 52 -0.04 -2.58 -3.94
C ASN A 52 1.39 -2.10 -4.21
N CYS A 53 1.73 -1.93 -5.49
CA CYS A 53 3.04 -1.48 -5.93
C CYS A 53 2.99 -0.10 -6.60
N CYS A 54 4.15 0.49 -6.76
CA CYS A 54 4.32 1.80 -7.36
C CYS A 54 4.50 1.67 -8.87
N PHE A 55 3.86 2.56 -9.62
CA PHE A 55 4.01 2.64 -11.07
C PHE A 55 4.59 3.99 -11.49
N ASP A 56 5.66 3.96 -12.28
CA ASP A 56 6.24 5.15 -12.90
C ASP A 56 6.63 4.85 -14.35
N ASN A 57 6.26 5.75 -15.26
CA ASN A 57 6.59 5.64 -16.69
C ASN A 57 7.45 6.82 -17.17
N SER A 58 8.06 7.56 -16.24
CA SER A 58 8.91 8.70 -16.60
C SER A 58 10.22 8.25 -17.24
N GLU A 59 10.70 7.05 -16.90
CA GLU A 59 11.99 6.50 -17.32
C GLU A 59 11.78 5.18 -18.09
N PRO A 60 11.82 5.18 -19.44
CA PRO A 60 11.45 4.03 -20.29
C PRO A 60 12.39 2.83 -20.16
N ASP A 61 13.65 3.05 -19.79
CA ASP A 61 14.65 1.99 -19.57
C ASP A 61 14.64 1.43 -18.14
N SER A 62 13.78 1.95 -17.26
CA SER A 62 13.68 1.51 -15.87
C SER A 62 12.48 0.57 -15.61
N ILE A 63 12.51 -0.10 -14.46
CA ILE A 63 11.38 -0.89 -13.99
C ILE A 63 10.19 0.05 -13.74
N ARG A 64 9.13 -0.13 -14.53
CA ARG A 64 7.91 0.68 -14.44
C ARG A 64 7.05 0.33 -13.24
N CYS A 65 6.96 -0.96 -12.89
CA CYS A 65 6.21 -1.44 -11.74
C CYS A 65 7.15 -1.97 -10.67
N TYR A 66 7.31 -1.20 -9.59
CA TYR A 66 8.33 -1.43 -8.58
C TYR A 66 7.77 -1.46 -7.17
N ALA A 67 8.49 -2.15 -6.30
CA ALA A 67 8.14 -2.19 -4.89
C ALA A 67 8.27 -0.79 -4.25
N PRO A 68 7.31 -0.39 -3.39
CA PRO A 68 7.46 0.83 -2.60
C PRO A 68 8.67 0.71 -1.68
N TRP A 69 9.21 1.85 -1.27
CA TRP A 69 10.12 1.88 -0.13
C TRP A 69 9.34 1.59 1.15
N THR A 70 9.90 0.72 1.98
CA THR A 70 9.42 0.41 3.34
C THR A 70 10.63 0.43 4.29
N PRO A 71 10.58 1.13 5.42
CA PRO A 71 11.57 0.96 6.47
C PRO A 71 11.45 -0.46 7.01
N LYS A 72 12.58 -1.14 7.15
CA LYS A 72 12.69 -2.50 7.69
C LYS A 72 11.83 -2.67 8.95
N GLY A 73 10.76 -3.47 8.91
CA GLY A 73 10.23 -4.08 10.13
C GLY A 73 8.74 -4.40 10.25
N ASP A 74 7.87 -3.98 9.34
CA ASP A 74 6.41 -4.20 9.54
C ASP A 74 5.93 -5.39 8.68
N VAL A 75 6.17 -6.61 9.17
CA VAL A 75 5.46 -7.85 8.76
C VAL A 75 4.51 -8.29 9.85
#